data_AF-E6SE56-F1
#
_entry.id   AF-E6SE56-F1
#
_cell.length_a   1.000
_cell.length_b   1.000
_cell.length_c   1.000
_cell.angle_alpha   90.00
_cell.angle_beta   90.00
_cell.angle_gamma   90.00
#
_symmetry.space_group_name_H-M   'P 1'
#
loop_
_entity.id
_entity.type
_entity.pdbx_description
1 polymer ?
#
loop_
_entity_poly.entity_id
_entity_poly.type
_entity_poly.pdbx_seq_one_letter_code
_entity_poly.pdbx_strand_id
1 'polypeptide(L)'
;MDVEIGFRPLTRDDLPAVVRWQRSAAARPWFGGGLTLTQAEERYGPRIAGTHSARMYLALLGDRAIGYAQMYAAPPPPMEPGRETPLESVGIDFVLGEDDLVGQGIGTELIAAFIRQVVRPAHPGASHVVARPDHRNHRSIRALEKNGFVQGLWVDTLPRPGEPPMTEIVCTLDLRADYSGGVSETSDVKVSVIGAAGRMGSEVCGAVEAAEGMRLVGRFDQGDDLGDLNGADVVVEFSVPDASPGNVAHCIDRGVHVVVGTTGWDDARLETLRGQLASAPPSSSGAPVGVLIAPNFAIGAILMMSFAAKAARFYESVEVIELHHPDKVDAPSGTAARTARLISAARAEAGLGEVPDATVHDPGGARGSRVDGVPVHSVRLRGLVAHQEVLLGGAGEMLTIRHDSFDRASFMPGVLAGVRRVADHPGLTVGLERYLGIG
;
A
#
# COMPACT_ATOMS: atom_id res chain seq x y z
N MET A 1 -11.72 -29.47 -9.43
CA MET A 1 -11.98 -30.45 -8.35
C MET A 1 -11.81 -29.67 -7.07
N ASP A 2 -12.93 -29.30 -6.44
CA ASP A 2 -12.96 -28.56 -5.18
C ASP A 2 -12.49 -29.50 -4.07
N VAL A 3 -11.22 -29.38 -3.69
CA VAL A 3 -10.69 -30.11 -2.54
C VAL A 3 -10.76 -29.17 -1.34
N GLU A 4 -11.72 -29.40 -0.45
CA GLU A 4 -11.94 -28.61 0.77
C GLU A 4 -10.88 -28.94 1.84
N ILE A 5 -10.44 -27.93 2.59
CA ILE A 5 -9.53 -28.11 3.74
C ILE A 5 -10.35 -28.54 4.95
N GLY A 6 -9.96 -29.64 5.58
CA GLY A 6 -10.57 -30.16 6.81
C GLY A 6 -9.63 -30.05 8.02
N PHE A 7 -10.21 -30.15 9.23
CA PHE A 7 -9.47 -30.16 10.48
C PHE A 7 -9.85 -31.32 11.39
N ARG A 8 -8.84 -31.90 12.05
CA ARG A 8 -9.04 -32.82 13.19
C ARG A 8 -8.11 -32.45 14.34
N PRO A 9 -8.43 -32.82 15.60
CA PRO A 9 -7.49 -32.68 16.70
C PRO A 9 -6.14 -33.32 16.37
N LEU A 10 -5.07 -32.61 16.69
CA LEU A 10 -3.70 -33.08 16.49
C LEU A 10 -3.36 -34.15 17.54
N THR A 11 -2.75 -35.25 17.14
CA THR A 11 -2.32 -36.34 18.03
C THR A 11 -0.81 -36.36 18.18
N ARG A 12 -0.29 -37.16 19.13
CA ARG A 12 1.16 -37.34 19.29
C ARG A 12 1.83 -37.92 18.05
N ASP A 13 1.12 -38.76 17.30
CA ASP A 13 1.63 -39.37 16.07
C ASP A 13 1.89 -38.34 14.95
N ASP A 14 1.28 -37.15 15.05
CA ASP A 14 1.46 -36.06 14.09
C ASP A 14 2.70 -35.19 14.39
N LEU A 15 3.30 -35.30 15.59
CA LEU A 15 4.43 -34.45 16.00
C LEU A 15 5.66 -34.52 15.07
N PRO A 16 6.02 -35.68 14.48
CA PRO A 16 7.06 -35.72 13.45
C PRO A 16 6.76 -34.82 12.24
N ALA A 17 5.49 -34.71 11.82
CA ALA A 17 5.09 -33.82 10.74
C ALA A 17 5.18 -32.35 11.16
N VAL A 18 4.74 -32.00 12.38
CA VAL A 18 4.88 -30.65 12.95
C VAL A 18 6.34 -30.18 12.93
N VAL A 19 7.25 -31.04 13.41
CA VAL A 19 8.70 -30.75 13.42
C VAL A 19 9.25 -30.56 12.00
N ARG A 20 8.82 -31.40 11.06
CA ARG A 20 9.22 -31.28 9.64
C ARG A 20 8.76 -29.93 9.06
N TRP A 21 7.50 -29.56 9.27
CA TRP A 21 6.93 -28.34 8.72
C TRP A 21 7.55 -27.06 9.26
N GLN A 22 7.96 -27.03 10.54
CA GLN A 22 8.70 -25.87 11.07
C GLN A 22 10.07 -25.66 10.41
N ARG A 23 10.57 -26.66 9.68
CA ARG A 23 11.82 -26.62 8.94
C ARG A 23 11.61 -26.44 7.43
N SER A 24 10.37 -26.33 6.96
CA SER A 24 10.07 -26.05 5.55
C SER A 24 10.63 -24.69 5.13
N ALA A 25 10.84 -24.48 3.83
CA ALA A 25 11.40 -23.23 3.34
C ALA A 25 10.52 -22.03 3.72
N ALA A 26 9.19 -22.21 3.66
CA ALA A 26 8.24 -21.15 4.00
C ALA A 26 8.12 -20.86 5.51
N ALA A 27 8.34 -21.85 6.38
CA ALA A 27 8.14 -21.71 7.82
C ALA A 27 9.44 -21.39 8.57
N ARG A 28 10.59 -21.94 8.15
CA ARG A 28 11.86 -21.88 8.86
C ARG A 28 12.28 -20.47 9.33
N PRO A 29 12.08 -19.38 8.56
CA PRO A 29 12.42 -18.02 9.01
C PRO A 29 11.71 -17.60 10.31
N TRP A 30 10.54 -18.20 10.59
CA TRP A 30 9.65 -17.83 11.71
C TRP A 30 9.79 -18.76 12.93
N PHE A 31 10.52 -19.87 12.79
CA PHE A 31 10.67 -20.90 13.83
C PHE A 31 12.10 -21.09 14.35
N GLY A 32 13.04 -20.20 14.01
CA GLY A 32 14.37 -20.15 14.65
C GLY A 32 15.19 -21.44 14.56
N GLY A 33 14.97 -22.27 13.53
CA GLY A 33 15.62 -23.58 13.36
C GLY A 33 14.70 -24.81 13.57
N GLY A 34 13.49 -24.60 14.08
CA GLY A 34 12.48 -25.64 14.33
C GLY A 34 12.80 -26.50 15.56
N LEU A 35 11.77 -27.11 16.14
CA LEU A 35 11.93 -27.93 17.35
C LEU A 35 12.58 -29.29 17.05
N THR A 36 13.19 -29.92 18.06
CA THR A 36 13.40 -31.38 18.06
C THR A 36 12.09 -32.09 18.43
N LEU A 37 12.00 -33.41 18.22
CA LEU A 37 10.80 -34.17 18.61
C LEU A 37 10.55 -34.09 20.13
N THR A 38 11.61 -34.14 20.94
CA THR A 38 11.51 -33.97 22.40
C THR A 38 10.98 -32.59 22.77
N GLN A 39 11.52 -31.53 22.18
CA GLN A 39 11.03 -30.16 22.41
C GLN A 39 9.60 -29.96 21.91
N ALA A 40 9.21 -30.65 20.84
CA ALA A 40 7.84 -30.64 20.33
C ALA A 40 6.88 -31.36 21.28
N GLU A 41 7.26 -32.50 21.86
CA GLU A 41 6.45 -33.17 22.89
C GLU A 41 6.31 -32.31 24.15
N GLU A 42 7.41 -31.70 24.64
CA GLU A 42 7.37 -30.80 25.79
C GLU A 42 6.46 -29.58 25.55
N ARG A 43 6.52 -29.01 24.33
CA ARG A 43 5.72 -27.84 23.97
C ARG A 43 4.26 -28.20 23.68
N TYR A 44 4.01 -29.22 22.86
CA TYR A 44 2.68 -29.49 22.30
C TYR A 44 1.94 -30.62 23.01
N GLY A 45 2.63 -31.51 23.73
CA GLY A 45 2.04 -32.60 24.50
C GLY A 45 0.92 -32.15 25.45
N PRO A 46 1.11 -31.08 26.27
CA PRO A 46 0.03 -30.55 27.12
C PRO A 46 -1.18 -30.00 26.35
N ARG A 47 -0.97 -29.46 25.13
CA ARG A 47 -2.06 -28.96 24.27
C ARG A 47 -2.86 -30.11 23.66
N ILE A 48 -2.17 -31.19 23.26
CA ILE A 48 -2.75 -32.43 22.72
C ILE A 48 -3.52 -33.17 23.82
N ALA A 49 -2.96 -33.25 25.04
CA ALA A 49 -3.59 -33.91 26.18
C ALA A 49 -4.76 -33.11 26.80
N GLY A 50 -5.01 -31.89 26.34
CA GLY A 50 -6.09 -31.04 26.82
C GLY A 50 -5.81 -30.30 28.14
N THR A 51 -4.60 -30.43 28.71
CA THR A 51 -4.21 -29.84 30.00
C THR A 51 -3.70 -28.40 29.88
N HIS A 52 -3.49 -27.90 28.67
CA HIS A 52 -3.19 -26.50 28.36
C HIS A 52 -4.46 -25.77 27.88
N SER A 53 -4.51 -24.43 27.91
CA SER A 53 -5.67 -23.66 27.42
C SER A 53 -5.78 -23.67 25.89
N ALA A 54 -4.65 -23.62 25.19
CA ALA A 54 -4.58 -23.76 23.74
C ALA A 54 -4.93 -25.18 23.25
N ARG A 55 -5.53 -25.25 22.06
CA ARG A 55 -5.91 -26.49 21.35
C ARG A 55 -5.28 -26.49 19.96
N MET A 56 -4.82 -27.67 19.50
CA MET A 56 -4.15 -27.83 18.22
C MET A 56 -4.90 -28.79 17.30
N TYR A 57 -4.86 -28.47 16.01
CA TYR A 57 -5.56 -29.16 14.94
C TYR A 57 -4.63 -29.41 13.78
N LEU A 58 -4.71 -30.60 13.20
CA LEU A 58 -4.05 -30.94 11.94
C LEU A 58 -4.92 -30.44 10.77
N ALA A 59 -4.31 -29.74 9.81
CA ALA A 59 -4.96 -29.31 8.59
C ALA A 59 -4.78 -30.38 7.49
N LEU A 60 -5.89 -30.76 6.85
CA LEU A 60 -5.96 -31.82 5.85
C LEU A 60 -6.50 -31.26 4.54
N LEU A 61 -5.83 -31.57 3.41
CA LEU A 61 -6.35 -31.34 2.06
C LEU A 61 -6.71 -32.71 1.47
N GLY A 62 -8.00 -33.06 1.52
CA GLY A 62 -8.42 -34.46 1.39
C GLY A 62 -7.81 -35.30 2.52
N ASP A 63 -7.09 -36.37 2.19
CA ASP A 63 -6.38 -37.22 3.17
C ASP A 63 -4.93 -36.75 3.44
N ARG A 64 -4.43 -35.75 2.71
CA ARG A 64 -3.05 -35.26 2.86
C ARG A 64 -2.96 -34.26 4.02
N ALA A 65 -2.10 -34.55 5.00
CA ALA A 65 -1.72 -33.58 6.00
C ALA A 65 -0.87 -32.47 5.37
N ILE A 66 -1.31 -31.21 5.51
CA ILE A 66 -0.69 -30.05 4.86
C ILE A 66 -0.13 -29.02 5.84
N GLY A 67 -0.52 -29.09 7.11
CA GLY A 67 -0.13 -28.11 8.11
C GLY A 67 -0.86 -28.31 9.44
N TYR A 68 -0.82 -27.30 10.29
CA TYR A 68 -1.55 -27.30 11.55
C TYR A 68 -2.03 -25.89 11.91
N ALA A 69 -3.05 -25.83 12.76
CA ALA A 69 -3.56 -24.61 13.35
C ALA A 69 -3.74 -24.78 14.87
N GLN A 70 -3.66 -23.68 15.59
CA GLN A 70 -3.87 -23.60 17.02
C GLN A 70 -4.91 -22.52 17.30
N MET A 71 -5.76 -22.74 18.29
CA MET A 71 -6.58 -21.70 18.90
C MET A 71 -6.32 -21.60 20.41
N TYR A 72 -6.46 -20.40 20.97
CA TYR A 72 -6.29 -20.12 22.38
C TYR A 72 -7.15 -18.94 22.82
N ALA A 73 -7.47 -18.85 24.11
CA ALA A 73 -8.07 -17.65 24.66
C ALA A 73 -7.07 -16.49 24.54
N ALA A 74 -7.45 -15.44 23.83
CA ALA A 74 -6.64 -14.23 23.72
C ALA A 74 -7.20 -13.16 24.66
N PRO A 75 -6.36 -12.33 25.29
CA PRO A 75 -6.85 -11.09 25.85
C PRO A 75 -7.42 -10.22 24.73
N PRO A 76 -8.38 -9.33 25.02
CA PRO A 76 -8.82 -8.37 24.03
C PRO A 76 -7.62 -7.53 23.56
N PRO A 77 -7.52 -7.26 22.24
CA PRO A 77 -6.42 -6.48 21.72
C PRO A 77 -6.46 -5.07 22.35
N PRO A 78 -5.30 -4.45 22.64
CA PRO A 78 -5.30 -3.05 23.02
C PRO A 78 -5.89 -2.26 21.84
N MET A 79 -6.94 -1.50 22.10
CA MET A 79 -7.63 -0.69 21.10
C MET A 79 -7.29 0.79 21.29
N GLU A 80 -7.44 1.57 20.21
CA GLU A 80 -7.34 3.02 20.31
C GLU A 80 -8.36 3.58 21.32
N PRO A 81 -8.04 4.69 22.00
CA PRO A 81 -8.97 5.34 22.93
C PRO A 81 -10.31 5.65 22.25
N GLY A 82 -11.42 5.15 22.82
CA GLY A 82 -12.78 5.42 22.33
C GLY A 82 -13.46 4.30 21.54
N ARG A 83 -12.80 3.15 21.32
CA ARG A 83 -13.47 1.92 20.80
C ARG A 83 -13.83 0.96 21.95
N GLU A 84 -14.96 0.27 21.82
CA GLU A 84 -15.38 -0.74 22.80
C GLU A 84 -14.40 -1.92 22.84
N THR A 85 -13.89 -2.24 24.03
CA THR A 85 -13.05 -3.41 24.26
C THR A 85 -13.86 -4.69 24.03
N PRO A 86 -13.42 -5.61 23.16
CA PRO A 86 -14.09 -6.89 22.95
C PRO A 86 -14.23 -7.67 24.27
N LEU A 87 -15.43 -8.18 24.56
CA LEU A 87 -15.69 -8.98 25.77
C LEU A 87 -15.02 -10.36 25.70
N GLU A 88 -14.92 -10.94 24.50
CA GLU A 88 -14.28 -12.24 24.23
C GLU A 88 -13.60 -12.25 22.84
N SER A 89 -12.33 -12.67 22.80
CA SER A 89 -11.53 -12.86 21.58
C SER A 89 -10.82 -14.22 21.58
N VAL A 90 -10.66 -14.80 20.38
CA VAL A 90 -9.93 -16.07 20.18
C VAL A 90 -8.67 -15.78 19.40
N GLY A 91 -7.51 -16.15 19.96
CA GLY A 91 -6.23 -16.11 19.27
C GLY A 91 -6.05 -17.34 18.38
N ILE A 92 -5.52 -17.16 17.18
CA ILE A 92 -5.15 -18.24 16.27
C ILE A 92 -3.69 -18.15 15.83
N ASP A 93 -3.05 -19.32 15.71
CA ASP A 93 -1.78 -19.49 15.01
C ASP A 93 -1.95 -20.58 13.95
N PHE A 94 -1.26 -20.49 12.82
CA PHE A 94 -1.37 -21.46 11.74
C PHE A 94 -0.07 -21.61 10.97
N VAL A 95 0.13 -22.79 10.39
CA VAL A 95 1.28 -23.12 9.54
C VAL A 95 0.79 -23.94 8.35
N LEU A 96 1.10 -23.46 7.14
CA LEU A 96 1.10 -24.28 5.93
C LEU A 96 2.52 -24.85 5.77
N GLY A 97 2.64 -26.16 5.91
CA GLY A 97 3.94 -26.82 6.04
C GLY A 97 4.48 -27.43 4.75
N GLU A 98 3.63 -27.64 3.76
CA GLU A 98 4.00 -28.24 2.48
C GLU A 98 4.38 -27.15 1.47
N ASP A 99 5.68 -27.07 1.14
CA ASP A 99 6.25 -25.99 0.33
C ASP A 99 5.67 -25.95 -1.11
N ASP A 100 5.24 -27.09 -1.65
CA ASP A 100 4.60 -27.17 -2.97
C ASP A 100 3.24 -26.45 -3.03
N LEU A 101 2.57 -26.24 -1.89
CA LEU A 101 1.27 -25.58 -1.81
C LEU A 101 1.36 -24.06 -1.55
N VAL A 102 2.57 -23.55 -1.30
CA VAL A 102 2.80 -22.14 -1.01
C VAL A 102 2.59 -21.31 -2.28
N GLY A 103 1.90 -20.17 -2.15
CA GLY A 103 1.59 -19.28 -3.28
C GLY A 103 0.34 -19.66 -4.08
N GLN A 104 -0.32 -20.78 -3.76
CA GLN A 104 -1.52 -21.26 -4.46
C GLN A 104 -2.85 -20.86 -3.79
N GLY A 105 -2.84 -19.93 -2.83
CA GLY A 105 -4.04 -19.55 -2.05
C GLY A 105 -4.40 -20.50 -0.90
N ILE A 106 -3.74 -21.65 -0.77
CA ILE A 106 -4.04 -22.66 0.26
C ILE A 106 -3.91 -22.12 1.69
N GLY A 107 -2.94 -21.25 1.97
CA GLY A 107 -2.82 -20.61 3.29
C GLY A 107 -4.01 -19.72 3.64
N THR A 108 -4.60 -19.04 2.64
CA THR A 108 -5.78 -18.21 2.80
C THR A 108 -7.01 -19.07 3.09
N GLU A 109 -7.22 -20.16 2.35
CA GLU A 109 -8.31 -21.11 2.60
C GLU A 109 -8.14 -21.83 3.94
N LEU A 110 -6.90 -22.14 4.36
CA LEU A 110 -6.63 -22.78 5.65
C LEU A 110 -7.16 -21.91 6.81
N ILE A 111 -6.88 -20.59 6.77
CA ILE A 111 -7.39 -19.64 7.77
C ILE A 111 -8.93 -19.58 7.72
N ALA A 112 -9.51 -19.44 6.52
CA ALA A 112 -10.96 -19.37 6.32
C ALA A 112 -11.67 -20.60 6.91
N ALA A 113 -11.22 -21.78 6.49
CA ALA A 113 -11.75 -23.06 6.91
C ALA A 113 -11.54 -23.29 8.42
N PHE A 114 -10.40 -22.89 8.99
CA PHE A 114 -10.16 -23.02 10.43
C PHE A 114 -11.16 -22.18 11.24
N ILE A 115 -11.41 -20.94 10.82
CA ILE A 115 -12.37 -20.06 11.48
C ILE A 115 -13.79 -20.63 11.36
N ARG A 116 -14.17 -21.10 10.16
CA ARG A 116 -15.50 -21.65 9.85
C ARG A 116 -15.78 -22.97 10.57
N GLN A 117 -14.84 -23.92 10.52
CA GLN A 117 -15.06 -25.30 10.98
C GLN A 117 -14.66 -25.51 12.45
N VAL A 118 -13.75 -24.71 13.00
CA VAL A 118 -13.21 -24.92 14.35
C VAL A 118 -13.52 -23.77 15.30
N VAL A 119 -13.11 -22.54 14.97
CA VAL A 119 -13.22 -21.40 15.90
C VAL A 119 -14.67 -21.04 16.19
N ARG A 120 -15.50 -20.85 15.15
CA ARG A 120 -16.91 -20.47 15.33
C ARG A 120 -17.73 -21.52 16.11
N PRO A 121 -17.64 -22.83 15.80
CA PRO A 121 -18.35 -23.84 16.58
C PRO A 121 -17.86 -23.96 18.03
N ALA A 122 -16.56 -23.80 18.28
CA ALA A 122 -16.00 -23.90 19.63
C ALA A 122 -16.25 -22.66 20.51
N HIS A 123 -16.37 -21.48 19.89
CA HIS A 123 -16.54 -20.20 20.58
C HIS A 123 -17.65 -19.35 19.93
N PRO A 124 -18.93 -19.76 20.04
CA PRO A 124 -20.04 -19.05 19.39
C PRO A 124 -20.26 -17.61 19.92
N GLY A 125 -19.76 -17.31 21.13
CA GLY A 125 -19.79 -15.97 21.73
C GLY A 125 -18.62 -15.06 21.36
N ALA A 126 -17.61 -15.57 20.65
CA ALA A 126 -16.43 -14.79 20.30
C ALA A 126 -16.82 -13.65 19.35
N SER A 127 -16.49 -12.44 19.75
CA SER A 127 -16.70 -11.26 18.92
C SER A 127 -15.60 -11.04 17.89
N HIS A 128 -14.39 -11.53 18.18
CA HIS A 128 -13.21 -11.27 17.37
C HIS A 128 -12.28 -12.50 17.30
N VAL A 129 -11.60 -12.63 16.16
CA VAL A 129 -10.42 -13.50 16.03
C VAL A 129 -9.18 -12.63 15.95
N VAL A 130 -8.11 -13.04 16.64
CA VAL A 130 -6.83 -12.32 16.69
C VAL A 130 -5.73 -13.22 16.14
N ALA A 131 -4.91 -12.69 15.25
CA ALA A 131 -3.68 -13.34 14.79
C ALA A 131 -2.51 -12.37 14.95
N ARG A 132 -1.33 -12.89 15.27
CA ARG A 132 -0.14 -12.07 15.56
C ARG A 132 1.05 -12.47 14.69
N PRO A 133 1.01 -12.25 13.36
CA PRO A 133 2.17 -12.51 12.50
C PRO A 133 3.34 -11.59 12.84
N ASP A 134 4.57 -12.08 12.64
CA ASP A 134 5.76 -11.23 12.54
C ASP A 134 5.56 -10.21 11.41
N HIS A 135 5.90 -8.94 11.64
CA HIS A 135 5.72 -7.84 10.69
C HIS A 135 6.41 -8.06 9.32
N ARG A 136 7.45 -8.90 9.28
CA ARG A 136 8.17 -9.26 8.05
C ARG A 136 7.49 -10.38 7.27
N ASN A 137 6.52 -11.08 7.87
CA ASN A 137 5.81 -12.18 7.24
C ASN A 137 4.66 -11.68 6.37
N HIS A 138 5.00 -10.94 5.30
CA HIS A 138 4.04 -10.34 4.37
C HIS A 138 3.08 -11.37 3.76
N ARG A 139 3.52 -12.62 3.59
CA ARG A 139 2.67 -13.73 3.11
C ARG A 139 1.55 -14.06 4.10
N SER A 140 1.88 -14.20 5.38
CA SER A 140 0.88 -14.46 6.43
C SER A 140 -0.05 -13.26 6.62
N ILE A 141 0.50 -12.03 6.64
CA ILE A 141 -0.28 -10.80 6.74
C ILE A 141 -1.28 -10.70 5.58
N ARG A 142 -0.84 -10.93 4.35
CA ARG A 142 -1.73 -10.91 3.17
C ARG A 142 -2.80 -12.00 3.23
N ALA A 143 -2.46 -13.20 3.71
CA ALA A 143 -3.44 -14.27 3.87
C ALA A 143 -4.51 -13.92 4.92
N LEU A 144 -4.13 -13.23 5.99
CA LEU A 144 -5.06 -12.69 6.99
C LEU A 144 -5.94 -11.57 6.40
N GLU A 145 -5.36 -10.61 5.68
CA GLU A 145 -6.13 -9.53 5.01
C GLU A 145 -7.19 -10.07 4.05
N LYS A 146 -6.85 -11.11 3.26
CA LYS A 146 -7.81 -11.78 2.36
C LYS A 146 -8.96 -12.47 3.11
N ASN A 147 -8.77 -12.77 4.39
CA ASN A 147 -9.80 -13.26 5.31
C ASN A 147 -10.47 -12.12 6.10
N GLY A 148 -10.30 -10.85 5.69
CA GLY A 148 -10.94 -9.71 6.33
C GLY A 148 -10.30 -9.25 7.65
N PHE A 149 -9.12 -9.74 8.00
CA PHE A 149 -8.40 -9.22 9.15
C PHE A 149 -7.86 -7.82 8.87
N VAL A 150 -7.97 -6.94 9.86
CA VAL A 150 -7.41 -5.59 9.84
C VAL A 150 -6.15 -5.55 10.69
N GLN A 151 -5.08 -4.96 10.16
CA GLN A 151 -3.84 -4.74 10.91
C GLN A 151 -4.05 -3.66 11.98
N GLY A 152 -3.61 -3.94 13.21
CA GLY A 152 -3.69 -3.03 14.34
C GLY A 152 -2.31 -2.71 14.93
N LEU A 153 -2.22 -2.74 16.26
CA LEU A 153 -1.02 -2.35 16.98
C LEU A 153 0.18 -3.25 16.69
N TRP A 154 1.35 -2.63 16.69
CA TRP A 154 2.63 -3.32 16.61
C TRP A 154 3.13 -3.58 18.03
N VAL A 155 3.47 -4.83 18.32
CA VAL A 155 3.87 -5.26 19.65
C VAL A 155 5.23 -5.91 19.56
N ASP A 156 6.20 -5.35 20.28
CA ASP A 156 7.48 -6.01 20.51
C ASP A 156 7.28 -7.05 21.61
N THR A 157 7.27 -8.31 21.20
CA THR A 157 7.20 -9.42 22.15
C THR A 157 8.61 -9.66 22.69
N LEU A 158 8.80 -9.40 23.99
CA LEU A 158 10.07 -9.70 24.66
C LEU A 158 10.34 -11.21 24.54
N PRO A 159 11.41 -11.60 23.84
CA PRO A 159 11.70 -13.00 23.59
C PRO A 159 12.08 -13.73 24.89
N ARG A 160 12.04 -15.07 24.86
CA ARG A 160 12.70 -15.87 25.91
C ARG A 160 14.22 -15.60 25.88
N PRO A 161 14.95 -15.84 26.98
CA PRO A 161 16.41 -15.69 26.98
C PRO A 161 17.05 -16.45 25.81
N GLY A 162 17.71 -15.73 24.89
CA GLY A 162 18.41 -16.29 23.73
C GLY A 162 17.66 -16.21 22.38
N GLU A 163 16.41 -15.75 22.35
CA GLU A 163 15.68 -15.49 21.10
C GLU A 163 15.81 -14.00 20.68
N PRO A 164 15.88 -13.68 19.36
CA PRO A 164 15.88 -12.30 18.90
C PRO A 164 14.51 -11.64 19.16
N PRO A 165 14.44 -10.31 19.38
CA PRO A 165 13.18 -9.61 19.54
C PRO A 165 12.31 -9.79 18.30
N MET A 166 11.02 -10.08 18.53
CA MET A 166 10.04 -10.30 17.46
C MET A 166 8.98 -9.21 17.54
N THR A 167 8.92 -8.37 16.51
CA THR A 167 7.86 -7.37 16.34
C THR A 167 6.71 -8.01 15.57
N GLU A 168 5.58 -8.15 16.25
CA GLU A 168 4.34 -8.73 15.71
C GLU A 168 3.31 -7.64 15.43
N ILE A 169 2.44 -7.88 14.45
CA ILE A 169 1.28 -7.03 14.17
C ILE A 169 0.04 -7.72 14.74
N VAL A 170 -0.73 -7.02 15.56
CA VAL A 170 -2.01 -7.53 16.06
C VAL A 170 -3.06 -7.37 14.98
N CYS A 171 -3.35 -8.44 14.25
CA CYS A 171 -4.38 -8.49 13.23
C CYS A 171 -5.70 -8.96 13.84
N THR A 172 -6.81 -8.25 13.58
CA THR A 172 -8.12 -8.57 14.16
C THR A 172 -9.18 -8.77 13.07
N LEU A 173 -10.00 -9.80 13.23
CA LEU A 173 -11.20 -10.04 12.43
C LEU A 173 -12.43 -9.87 13.32
N ASP A 174 -13.36 -9.00 12.91
CA ASP A 174 -14.67 -8.87 13.56
C ASP A 174 -15.61 -9.98 13.07
N LEU A 175 -16.08 -10.82 13.99
CA LEU A 175 -16.99 -11.93 13.68
C LEU A 175 -18.47 -11.51 13.69
N ARG A 176 -18.78 -10.29 14.16
CA ARG A 176 -20.14 -9.70 14.21
C ARG A 176 -20.55 -9.09 12.87
N ALA A 177 -19.60 -8.63 12.07
CA ALA A 177 -19.84 -8.29 10.68
C ALA A 177 -20.23 -9.56 9.88
N ASP A 178 -20.96 -9.41 8.77
CA ASP A 178 -21.39 -10.51 7.88
C ASP A 178 -20.16 -11.23 7.28
N TYR A 179 -19.49 -12.05 8.08
CA TYR A 179 -18.37 -12.88 7.67
C TYR A 179 -18.92 -14.16 7.06
N SER A 180 -19.06 -14.16 5.73
CA SER A 180 -19.57 -15.30 4.96
C SER A 180 -18.61 -16.49 4.87
N GLY A 181 -17.42 -16.40 5.47
CA GLY A 181 -16.43 -17.50 5.48
C GLY A 181 -15.90 -17.85 4.10
N GLY A 182 -16.04 -16.95 3.13
CA GLY A 182 -15.44 -17.05 1.81
C GLY A 182 -14.07 -16.38 1.82
N VAL A 183 -13.09 -17.04 1.20
CA VAL A 183 -11.93 -16.35 0.63
C VAL A 183 -12.50 -15.19 -0.18
N SER A 184 -12.22 -13.94 0.21
CA SER A 184 -12.40 -12.85 -0.73
C SER A 184 -11.51 -13.22 -1.91
N GLU A 185 -12.11 -13.59 -3.05
CA GLU A 185 -11.43 -13.53 -4.32
C GLU A 185 -11.05 -12.06 -4.53
N THR A 186 -9.96 -11.61 -3.89
CA THR A 186 -9.16 -10.56 -4.50
C THR A 186 -8.52 -11.24 -5.69
N SER A 187 -9.30 -11.36 -6.77
CA SER A 187 -8.77 -11.45 -8.11
C SER A 187 -7.71 -10.36 -8.24
N ASP A 188 -6.59 -10.67 -8.88
CA ASP A 188 -5.57 -9.68 -9.16
C ASP A 188 -6.25 -8.45 -9.78
N VAL A 189 -5.88 -7.24 -9.34
CA VAL A 189 -6.44 -6.02 -9.91
C VAL A 189 -6.11 -6.02 -11.40
N LYS A 190 -7.14 -6.08 -12.25
CA LYS A 190 -6.97 -6.07 -13.70
C LYS A 190 -6.69 -4.64 -14.12
N VAL A 191 -5.51 -4.41 -14.68
CA VAL A 191 -5.05 -3.09 -15.08
C VAL A 191 -4.96 -3.02 -16.60
N SER A 192 -5.51 -1.97 -17.18
CA SER A 192 -5.26 -1.58 -18.57
C SER A 192 -4.45 -0.29 -18.63
N VAL A 193 -3.63 -0.12 -19.65
CA VAL A 193 -2.78 1.07 -19.83
C VAL A 193 -3.12 1.76 -21.14
N ILE A 194 -3.43 3.06 -21.09
CA ILE A 194 -3.61 3.93 -22.26
C ILE A 194 -2.33 4.77 -22.46
N GLY A 195 -1.84 4.82 -23.69
CA GLY A 195 -0.51 5.34 -24.03
C GLY A 195 0.59 4.31 -23.78
N ALA A 196 0.28 3.02 -23.94
CA ALA A 196 1.12 1.91 -23.51
C ALA A 196 2.48 1.79 -24.23
N ALA A 197 2.62 2.25 -25.48
CA ALA A 197 3.91 2.26 -26.19
C ALA A 197 4.71 3.55 -25.94
N GLY A 198 4.13 4.54 -25.26
CA GLY A 198 4.82 5.74 -24.82
C GLY A 198 5.86 5.46 -23.72
N ARG A 199 6.83 6.38 -23.56
CA ARG A 199 7.94 6.23 -22.59
C ARG A 199 7.49 5.95 -21.15
N MET A 200 6.38 6.53 -20.71
CA MET A 200 5.83 6.26 -19.37
C MET A 200 4.92 5.03 -19.37
N GLY A 201 4.08 4.85 -20.39
CA GLY A 201 3.18 3.71 -20.49
C GLY A 201 3.92 2.37 -20.54
N SER A 202 5.07 2.30 -21.20
CA SER A 202 5.90 1.09 -21.23
C SER A 202 6.44 0.71 -19.85
N GLU A 203 6.88 1.71 -19.06
CA GLU A 203 7.31 1.51 -17.68
C GLU A 203 6.16 1.05 -16.78
N VAL A 204 4.97 1.64 -16.95
CA VAL A 204 3.76 1.22 -16.22
C VAL A 204 3.41 -0.22 -16.53
N CYS A 205 3.44 -0.62 -17.80
CA CYS A 205 3.17 -2.01 -18.17
C CYS A 205 4.13 -2.97 -17.47
N GLY A 206 5.45 -2.68 -17.51
CA GLY A 206 6.45 -3.52 -16.84
C GLY A 206 6.27 -3.54 -15.32
N ALA A 207 5.95 -2.41 -14.71
CA ALA A 207 5.70 -2.30 -13.27
C ALA A 207 4.47 -3.10 -12.82
N VAL A 208 3.38 -3.06 -13.60
CA VAL A 208 2.16 -3.83 -13.35
C VAL A 208 2.43 -5.33 -13.50
N GLU A 209 3.12 -5.75 -14.55
CA GLU A 209 3.46 -7.17 -14.78
C GLU A 209 4.37 -7.74 -13.69
N ALA A 210 5.25 -6.92 -13.12
CA ALA A 210 6.13 -7.32 -12.03
C ALA A 210 5.46 -7.24 -10.63
N ALA A 211 4.32 -6.56 -10.50
CA ALA A 211 3.68 -6.33 -9.22
C ALA A 211 2.77 -7.49 -8.80
N GLU A 212 3.01 -8.02 -7.59
CA GLU A 212 2.10 -8.99 -6.98
C GLU A 212 0.70 -8.39 -6.77
N GLY A 213 -0.35 -9.18 -7.05
CA GLY A 213 -1.75 -8.80 -6.87
C GLY A 213 -2.31 -7.92 -7.99
N MET A 214 -1.61 -7.81 -9.12
CA MET A 214 -2.05 -7.06 -10.30
C MET A 214 -1.85 -7.90 -11.56
N ARG A 215 -2.67 -7.63 -12.58
CA ARG A 215 -2.55 -8.26 -13.88
C ARG A 215 -2.78 -7.25 -14.98
N LEU A 216 -1.83 -7.13 -15.90
CA LEU A 216 -2.01 -6.33 -17.11
C LEU A 216 -2.97 -7.06 -18.07
N VAL A 217 -4.10 -6.45 -18.40
CA VAL A 217 -5.14 -7.05 -19.27
C VAL A 217 -5.33 -6.30 -20.59
N GLY A 218 -4.88 -5.05 -20.68
CA GLY A 218 -4.97 -4.24 -21.90
C GLY A 218 -3.82 -3.26 -22.05
N ARG A 219 -3.41 -3.07 -23.30
CA ARG A 219 -2.41 -2.11 -23.73
C ARG A 219 -3.00 -1.38 -24.92
N PHE A 220 -3.27 -0.08 -24.77
CA PHE A 220 -3.91 0.75 -25.77
C PHE A 220 -3.01 1.93 -26.12
N ASP A 221 -2.95 2.28 -27.40
CA ASP A 221 -2.24 3.45 -27.91
C ASP A 221 -3.09 4.22 -28.95
N GLN A 222 -2.50 5.24 -29.55
CA GLN A 222 -3.13 6.10 -30.53
C GLN A 222 -3.70 5.29 -31.71
N GLY A 223 -5.02 5.42 -31.91
CA GLY A 223 -5.74 4.77 -33.01
C GLY A 223 -6.39 3.44 -32.63
N ASP A 224 -6.10 2.91 -31.44
CA ASP A 224 -6.78 1.71 -30.94
C ASP A 224 -8.22 2.03 -30.51
N ASP A 225 -9.11 1.05 -30.70
CA ASP A 225 -10.44 1.07 -30.08
C ASP A 225 -10.31 0.65 -28.61
N LEU A 226 -10.66 1.56 -27.69
CA LEU A 226 -10.64 1.31 -26.26
C LEU A 226 -11.69 0.27 -25.81
N GLY A 227 -12.70 -0.03 -26.63
CA GLY A 227 -13.65 -1.13 -26.41
C GLY A 227 -14.26 -1.14 -25.01
N ASP A 228 -14.20 -2.29 -24.34
CA ASP A 228 -14.57 -2.50 -22.92
C ASP A 228 -13.34 -2.44 -21.98
N LEU A 229 -12.23 -1.90 -22.46
CA LEU A 229 -10.95 -1.80 -21.75
C LEU A 229 -10.36 -3.17 -21.35
N ASN A 230 -10.74 -4.23 -22.07
CA ASN A 230 -10.42 -5.63 -21.78
C ASN A 230 -10.85 -6.06 -20.36
N GLY A 231 -11.96 -5.50 -19.88
CA GLY A 231 -12.52 -5.82 -18.57
C GLY A 231 -11.64 -5.39 -17.39
N ALA A 232 -10.85 -4.32 -17.53
CA ALA A 232 -10.02 -3.79 -16.47
C ALA A 232 -10.85 -3.25 -15.29
N ASP A 233 -10.31 -3.38 -14.07
CA ASP A 233 -10.84 -2.74 -12.86
C ASP A 233 -10.27 -1.33 -12.71
N VAL A 234 -9.03 -1.12 -13.17
CA VAL A 234 -8.31 0.16 -13.14
C VAL A 234 -7.63 0.42 -14.49
N VAL A 235 -7.71 1.64 -15.00
CA VAL A 235 -6.91 2.12 -16.13
C VAL A 235 -5.83 3.08 -15.64
N VAL A 236 -4.60 2.88 -16.10
CA VAL A 236 -3.54 3.87 -15.97
C VAL A 236 -3.42 4.66 -17.27
N GLU A 237 -3.51 5.98 -17.19
CA GLU A 237 -3.63 6.87 -18.34
C GLU A 237 -2.38 7.79 -18.44
N PHE A 238 -1.55 7.53 -19.45
CA PHE A 238 -0.35 8.30 -19.79
C PHE A 238 -0.30 8.57 -21.32
N SER A 239 -1.23 9.38 -21.82
CA SER A 239 -1.26 9.80 -23.22
C SER A 239 -0.75 11.24 -23.40
N VAL A 240 -1.52 12.08 -24.08
CA VAL A 240 -1.22 13.49 -24.36
C VAL A 240 -2.35 14.38 -23.80
N PRO A 241 -2.06 15.64 -23.42
CA PRO A 241 -3.03 16.51 -22.75
C PRO A 241 -4.38 16.66 -23.46
N ASP A 242 -4.40 16.62 -24.80
CA ASP A 242 -5.64 16.80 -25.57
C ASP A 242 -6.50 15.53 -25.64
N ALA A 243 -5.90 14.34 -25.50
CA ALA A 243 -6.60 13.06 -25.56
C ALA A 243 -7.08 12.60 -24.17
N SER A 244 -6.36 12.95 -23.11
CA SER A 244 -6.62 12.47 -21.74
C SER A 244 -8.07 12.68 -21.26
N PRO A 245 -8.72 13.85 -21.45
CA PRO A 245 -10.12 14.01 -21.03
C PRO A 245 -11.10 13.03 -21.69
N GLY A 246 -10.91 12.75 -22.98
CA GLY A 246 -11.75 11.78 -23.69
C GLY A 246 -11.50 10.33 -23.24
N ASN A 247 -10.23 9.98 -23.02
CA ASN A 247 -9.85 8.66 -22.49
C ASN A 247 -10.46 8.42 -21.09
N VAL A 248 -10.32 9.40 -20.19
CA VAL A 248 -10.86 9.32 -18.83
C VAL A 248 -12.39 9.21 -18.87
N ALA A 249 -13.07 10.00 -19.70
CA ALA A 249 -14.50 9.91 -19.90
C ALA A 249 -14.95 8.51 -20.34
N HIS A 250 -14.25 7.90 -21.30
CA HIS A 250 -14.56 6.55 -21.78
C HIS A 250 -14.42 5.48 -20.67
N CYS A 251 -13.45 5.65 -19.76
CA CYS A 251 -13.25 4.76 -18.62
C CYS A 251 -14.36 4.90 -17.56
N ILE A 252 -14.68 6.14 -17.16
CA ILE A 252 -15.69 6.37 -16.13
C ILE A 252 -17.09 5.97 -16.60
N ASP A 253 -17.41 6.13 -17.89
CA ASP A 253 -18.68 5.69 -18.50
C ASP A 253 -18.88 4.17 -18.43
N ARG A 254 -17.81 3.41 -18.15
CA ARG A 254 -17.81 1.95 -17.97
C ARG A 254 -17.65 1.51 -16.52
N GLY A 255 -17.63 2.45 -15.57
CA GLY A 255 -17.43 2.13 -14.16
C GLY A 255 -15.97 1.78 -13.81
N VAL A 256 -15.00 2.13 -14.66
CA VAL A 256 -13.60 1.73 -14.46
C VAL A 256 -12.83 2.84 -13.74
N HIS A 257 -12.12 2.48 -12.68
CA HIS A 257 -11.27 3.41 -11.93
C HIS A 257 -10.12 3.93 -12.81
N VAL A 258 -9.64 5.16 -12.56
CA VAL A 258 -8.58 5.73 -13.39
C VAL A 258 -7.46 6.35 -12.57
N VAL A 259 -6.22 6.03 -12.92
CA VAL A 259 -5.00 6.67 -12.41
C VAL A 259 -4.34 7.43 -13.56
N VAL A 260 -4.41 8.76 -13.50
CA VAL A 260 -4.00 9.66 -14.57
C VAL A 260 -2.67 10.30 -14.21
N GLY A 261 -1.68 10.08 -15.07
CA GLY A 261 -0.40 10.80 -15.02
C GLY A 261 -0.16 11.75 -16.19
N THR A 262 -1.09 11.81 -17.15
CA THR A 262 -1.09 12.84 -18.18
C THR A 262 -1.27 14.22 -17.55
N THR A 263 -0.44 15.18 -17.95
CA THR A 263 -0.52 16.57 -17.49
C THR A 263 -1.57 17.37 -18.28
N GLY A 264 -1.80 18.63 -17.89
CA GLY A 264 -2.74 19.51 -18.60
C GLY A 264 -4.19 19.45 -18.11
N TRP A 265 -4.42 18.96 -16.90
CA TRP A 265 -5.72 19.04 -16.22
C TRP A 265 -5.84 20.37 -15.47
N ASP A 266 -6.53 21.33 -16.08
CA ASP A 266 -6.87 22.63 -15.50
C ASP A 266 -8.20 22.57 -14.72
N ASP A 267 -8.53 23.65 -14.01
CA ASP A 267 -9.75 23.71 -13.18
C ASP A 267 -11.04 23.46 -13.97
N ALA A 268 -11.10 23.90 -15.23
CA ALA A 268 -12.27 23.69 -16.09
C ALA A 268 -12.44 22.21 -16.48
N ARG A 269 -11.34 21.53 -16.81
CA ARG A 269 -11.32 20.08 -17.08
C ARG A 269 -11.66 19.27 -15.83
N LEU A 270 -11.11 19.66 -14.67
CA LEU A 270 -11.40 19.02 -13.40
C LEU A 270 -12.88 19.17 -13.02
N GLU A 271 -13.47 20.34 -13.23
CA GLU A 271 -14.89 20.56 -12.94
C GLU A 271 -15.81 19.76 -13.87
N THR A 272 -15.47 19.69 -15.16
CA THR A 272 -16.18 18.83 -16.12
C THR A 272 -16.14 17.37 -15.66
N LEU A 273 -14.97 16.89 -15.23
CA LEU A 273 -14.79 15.52 -14.75
C LEU A 273 -15.61 15.24 -13.47
N ARG A 274 -15.72 16.19 -12.54
CA ARG A 274 -16.59 16.04 -11.36
C ARG A 274 -18.05 15.81 -11.76
N GLY A 275 -18.54 16.55 -12.76
CA GLY A 275 -19.89 16.37 -13.31
C GLY A 275 -20.09 14.99 -13.95
N GLN A 276 -19.10 14.51 -14.70
CA GLN A 276 -19.15 13.18 -15.30
C GLN A 276 -19.16 12.07 -14.23
N LEU A 277 -18.30 12.18 -13.21
CA LEU A 277 -18.23 11.22 -12.10
C LEU A 277 -19.54 11.14 -11.30
N ALA A 278 -20.26 12.26 -11.17
CA ALA A 278 -21.57 12.27 -10.50
C ALA A 278 -22.64 11.46 -11.24
N SER A 279 -22.46 11.25 -12.55
CA SER A 279 -23.40 10.51 -13.41
C SER A 279 -22.87 9.13 -13.84
N ALA A 280 -21.66 8.77 -13.42
CA ALA A 280 -21.01 7.54 -13.81
C ALA A 280 -21.69 6.30 -13.21
N PRO A 281 -21.76 5.17 -13.94
CA PRO A 281 -22.21 3.92 -13.36
C PRO A 281 -21.26 3.48 -12.22
N PRO A 282 -21.75 2.67 -11.26
CA PRO A 282 -20.89 2.09 -10.25
C PRO A 282 -19.83 1.18 -10.88
N SER A 283 -18.72 1.01 -10.19
CA SER A 283 -17.66 0.10 -10.60
C SER A 283 -18.07 -1.36 -10.47
N SER A 284 -17.19 -2.27 -10.89
CA SER A 284 -17.41 -3.73 -10.78
C SER A 284 -17.71 -4.20 -9.36
N SER A 285 -17.29 -3.45 -8.33
CA SER A 285 -17.59 -3.72 -6.92
C SER A 285 -18.92 -3.11 -6.42
N GLY A 286 -19.63 -2.36 -7.27
CA GLY A 286 -20.85 -1.63 -6.90
C GLY A 286 -20.59 -0.27 -6.24
N ALA A 287 -19.34 0.13 -6.02
CA ALA A 287 -18.97 1.42 -5.43
C ALA A 287 -18.86 2.53 -6.50
N PRO A 288 -18.92 3.82 -6.13
CA PRO A 288 -18.64 4.90 -7.07
C PRO A 288 -17.20 4.84 -7.61
N VAL A 289 -17.01 5.30 -8.85
CA VAL A 289 -15.71 5.30 -9.50
C VAL A 289 -14.76 6.32 -8.85
N GLY A 290 -13.60 5.86 -8.39
CA GLY A 290 -12.45 6.72 -8.08
C GLY A 290 -11.61 7.09 -9.30
N VAL A 291 -11.19 8.36 -9.37
CA VAL A 291 -10.23 8.89 -10.33
C VAL A 291 -9.14 9.66 -9.59
N LEU A 292 -7.89 9.24 -9.78
CA LEU A 292 -6.70 9.90 -9.27
C LEU A 292 -6.02 10.66 -10.41
N ILE A 293 -5.82 11.97 -10.27
CA ILE A 293 -4.98 12.76 -11.15
C ILE A 293 -3.78 13.26 -10.36
N ALA A 294 -2.58 12.78 -10.68
CA ALA A 294 -1.36 13.22 -10.02
C ALA A 294 -0.35 13.77 -11.04
N PRO A 295 0.11 15.04 -10.89
CA PRO A 295 1.10 15.62 -11.79
C PRO A 295 2.50 15.02 -11.60
N ASN A 296 2.70 14.23 -10.54
CA ASN A 296 3.95 13.57 -10.21
C ASN A 296 3.67 12.33 -9.34
N PHE A 297 4.25 11.18 -9.71
CA PHE A 297 4.13 9.92 -8.97
C PHE A 297 5.42 9.53 -8.22
N ALA A 298 6.47 10.36 -8.26
CA ALA A 298 7.68 10.10 -7.49
C ALA A 298 7.40 10.37 -6.02
N ILE A 299 7.29 9.29 -5.23
CA ILE A 299 6.99 9.35 -3.80
C ILE A 299 7.99 10.26 -3.07
N GLY A 300 9.27 10.17 -3.42
CA GLY A 300 10.32 11.02 -2.84
C GLY A 300 10.10 12.52 -3.08
N ALA A 301 9.63 12.92 -4.27
CA ALA A 301 9.31 14.32 -4.56
C ALA A 301 8.13 14.81 -3.71
N ILE A 302 7.11 13.97 -3.54
CA ILE A 302 5.92 14.31 -2.74
C ILE A 302 6.30 14.45 -1.26
N LEU A 303 7.11 13.53 -0.73
CA LEU A 303 7.63 13.62 0.63
C LEU A 303 8.50 14.85 0.83
N MET A 304 9.40 15.16 -0.10
CA MET A 304 10.22 16.37 -0.08
C MET A 304 9.34 17.63 -0.02
N MET A 305 8.28 17.71 -0.84
CA MET A 305 7.33 18.83 -0.79
C MET A 305 6.63 18.94 0.57
N SER A 306 6.13 17.83 1.10
CA SER A 306 5.44 17.80 2.40
C SER A 306 6.37 18.22 3.54
N PHE A 307 7.60 17.69 3.57
CA PHE A 307 8.59 18.01 4.59
C PHE A 307 9.06 19.45 4.48
N ALA A 308 9.27 19.96 3.26
CA ALA A 308 9.61 21.36 3.03
C ALA A 308 8.54 22.30 3.55
N ALA A 309 7.25 22.03 3.27
CA ALA A 309 6.14 22.84 3.77
C ALA A 309 6.07 22.82 5.31
N LYS A 310 6.24 21.65 5.93
CA LYS A 310 6.27 21.50 7.40
C LYS A 310 7.44 22.25 8.04
N ALA A 311 8.63 22.14 7.44
CA ALA A 311 9.84 22.80 7.92
C ALA A 311 9.78 24.32 7.73
N ALA A 312 9.19 24.81 6.64
CA ALA A 312 9.20 26.22 6.26
C ALA A 312 8.64 27.17 7.33
N ARG A 313 7.72 26.70 8.17
CA ARG A 313 7.16 27.47 9.28
C ARG A 313 8.17 27.88 10.36
N PHE A 314 9.35 27.27 10.36
CA PHE A 314 10.39 27.48 11.37
C PHE A 314 11.59 28.29 10.84
N TYR A 315 11.64 28.57 9.54
CA TYR A 315 12.80 29.19 8.91
C TYR A 315 12.44 30.53 8.26
N GLU A 316 13.24 31.55 8.55
CA GLU A 316 13.06 32.91 8.01
C GLU A 316 13.36 32.93 6.51
N SER A 317 14.41 32.23 6.08
CA SER A 317 14.86 32.19 4.68
C SER A 317 14.55 30.84 4.04
N VAL A 318 13.99 30.86 2.82
CA VAL A 318 13.75 29.65 2.04
C VAL A 318 14.00 29.90 0.56
N GLU A 319 14.70 28.99 -0.12
CA GLU A 319 14.87 28.99 -1.57
C GLU A 319 14.69 27.58 -2.15
N VAL A 320 14.22 27.50 -3.40
CA VAL A 320 14.08 26.24 -4.14
C VAL A 320 15.03 26.23 -5.33
N ILE A 321 15.79 25.14 -5.50
CA ILE A 321 16.66 24.92 -6.65
C ILE A 321 16.21 23.65 -7.34
N GLU A 322 15.83 23.74 -8.62
CA GLU A 322 15.54 22.58 -9.44
C GLU A 322 16.60 22.38 -10.52
N LEU A 323 16.88 21.11 -10.85
CA LEU A 323 17.85 20.74 -11.86
C LEU A 323 17.27 19.67 -12.77
N HIS A 324 17.30 19.90 -14.09
CA HIS A 324 16.77 18.99 -15.10
C HIS A 324 17.68 18.92 -16.33
N HIS A 325 17.43 17.94 -17.21
CA HIS A 325 18.01 17.89 -18.54
C HIS A 325 17.69 19.15 -19.37
N PRO A 326 18.50 19.49 -20.39
CA PRO A 326 18.32 20.71 -21.18
C PRO A 326 17.08 20.70 -22.10
N ASP A 327 16.50 19.55 -22.40
CA ASP A 327 15.29 19.47 -23.25
C ASP A 327 13.98 19.78 -22.49
N LYS A 328 14.06 20.08 -21.18
CA LYS A 328 12.89 20.47 -20.39
C LYS A 328 12.47 21.90 -20.77
N VAL A 329 11.25 22.01 -21.28
CA VAL A 329 10.70 23.24 -21.90
C VAL A 329 10.29 24.30 -20.87
N ASP A 330 9.71 23.87 -19.75
CA ASP A 330 9.19 24.76 -18.70
C ASP A 330 10.27 25.12 -17.66
N ALA A 331 10.26 26.36 -17.17
CA ALA A 331 11.07 26.84 -16.05
C ALA A 331 10.31 27.93 -15.25
N PRO A 332 10.21 27.84 -13.91
CA PRO A 332 10.62 26.71 -13.09
C PRO A 332 9.78 25.46 -13.36
N SER A 333 10.29 24.28 -13.01
CA SER A 333 9.51 23.04 -13.12
C SER A 333 8.18 23.12 -12.35
N GLY A 334 7.15 22.42 -12.83
CA GLY A 334 5.86 22.33 -12.13
C GLY A 334 5.97 21.87 -10.66
N THR A 335 6.86 20.92 -10.36
CA THR A 335 7.15 20.46 -8.99
C THR A 335 7.74 21.60 -8.15
N ALA A 336 8.70 22.35 -8.68
CA ALA A 336 9.34 23.46 -7.95
C ALA A 336 8.36 24.60 -7.69
N ALA A 337 7.56 24.98 -8.69
CA ALA A 337 6.51 25.98 -8.53
C ALA A 337 5.50 25.55 -7.45
N ARG A 338 5.05 24.29 -7.46
CA ARG A 338 4.16 23.76 -6.43
C ARG A 338 4.79 23.76 -5.04
N THR A 339 6.07 23.38 -4.95
CA THR A 339 6.83 23.36 -3.69
C THR A 339 6.90 24.76 -3.09
N ALA A 340 7.26 25.75 -3.92
CA ALA A 340 7.31 27.15 -3.52
C ALA A 340 5.97 27.68 -3.01
N ARG A 341 4.86 27.35 -3.67
CA ARG A 341 3.50 27.70 -3.20
C ARG A 341 3.15 27.09 -1.85
N LEU A 342 3.45 25.81 -1.65
CA LEU A 342 3.21 25.13 -0.36
C LEU A 342 4.04 25.75 0.77
N ILE A 343 5.32 26.06 0.50
CA ILE A 343 6.21 26.76 1.43
C ILE A 343 5.66 28.15 1.77
N SER A 344 5.25 28.91 0.75
CA SER A 344 4.71 30.26 0.93
C SER A 344 3.47 30.26 1.82
N ALA A 345 2.50 29.38 1.53
CA ALA A 345 1.30 29.23 2.32
C ALA A 345 1.61 28.85 3.79
N ALA A 346 2.51 27.89 4.00
CA ALA A 346 2.90 27.47 5.36
C ALA A 346 3.62 28.58 6.15
N ARG A 347 4.47 29.39 5.48
CA ARG A 347 5.12 30.56 6.10
C ARG A 347 4.11 31.64 6.47
N ALA A 348 3.16 31.93 5.58
CA ALA A 348 2.10 32.90 5.83
C ALA A 348 1.22 32.49 7.02
N GLU A 349 0.84 31.21 7.12
CA GLU A 349 0.09 30.68 8.26
C GLU A 349 0.87 30.79 9.58
N ALA A 350 2.19 30.63 9.54
CA ALA A 350 3.08 30.81 10.68
C ALA A 350 3.35 32.29 11.04
N GLY A 351 2.79 33.25 10.29
CA GLY A 351 3.01 34.68 10.51
C GLY A 351 4.41 35.17 10.13
N LEU A 352 5.13 34.40 9.30
CA LEU A 352 6.44 34.82 8.78
C LEU A 352 6.23 35.80 7.61
N GLY A 353 7.09 36.83 7.54
CA GLY A 353 7.09 37.82 6.46
C GLY A 353 7.66 37.30 5.14
N GLU A 354 7.97 38.22 4.22
CA GLU A 354 8.72 37.88 3.01
C GLU A 354 10.07 37.22 3.34
N VAL A 355 10.58 36.41 2.41
CA VAL A 355 11.96 35.91 2.52
C VAL A 355 12.90 37.13 2.49
N PRO A 356 13.76 37.32 3.50
CA PRO A 356 14.61 38.51 3.58
C PRO A 356 15.62 38.54 2.44
N ASP A 357 15.73 39.68 1.76
CA ASP A 357 16.68 39.92 0.69
C ASP A 357 17.04 41.41 0.62
N ALA A 358 18.31 41.76 0.79
CA ALA A 358 18.81 43.13 0.73
C ALA A 358 19.28 43.55 -0.68
N THR A 359 19.11 42.69 -1.69
CA THR A 359 19.55 42.94 -3.06
C THR A 359 18.77 44.10 -3.68
N VAL A 360 19.48 45.15 -4.12
CA VAL A 360 18.87 46.35 -4.72
C VAL A 360 18.98 46.41 -6.25
N HIS A 361 19.83 45.59 -6.86
CA HIS A 361 20.10 45.62 -8.30
C HIS A 361 20.34 44.20 -8.83
N ASP A 362 19.40 43.69 -9.62
CA ASP A 362 19.45 42.34 -10.22
C ASP A 362 19.06 42.36 -11.71
N PRO A 363 19.93 42.87 -12.60
CA PRO A 363 19.60 43.18 -13.99
C PRO A 363 19.48 41.92 -14.87
N GLY A 364 19.84 40.75 -14.34
CA GLY A 364 19.83 39.47 -15.06
C GLY A 364 18.97 38.39 -14.40
N GLY A 365 18.29 38.70 -13.30
CA GLY A 365 17.51 37.70 -12.55
C GLY A 365 18.38 36.67 -11.84
N ALA A 366 19.57 37.08 -11.36
CA ALA A 366 20.50 36.24 -10.60
C ALA A 366 19.89 35.71 -9.29
N ARG A 367 18.86 36.36 -8.74
CA ARG A 367 18.10 35.87 -7.58
C ARG A 367 17.04 34.82 -7.94
N GLY A 368 16.95 34.43 -9.21
CA GLY A 368 15.96 33.48 -9.70
C GLY A 368 14.57 34.09 -9.86
N SER A 369 13.61 33.25 -10.24
CA SER A 369 12.21 33.65 -10.36
C SER A 369 11.52 33.68 -8.98
N ARG A 370 10.48 34.51 -8.81
CA ARG A 370 9.64 34.49 -7.61
C ARG A 370 8.35 33.70 -7.86
N VAL A 371 8.09 32.69 -7.04
CA VAL A 371 6.81 31.99 -6.98
C VAL A 371 6.21 32.23 -5.61
N ASP A 372 5.14 33.03 -5.56
CA ASP A 372 4.46 33.45 -4.33
C ASP A 372 5.43 33.97 -3.25
N GLY A 373 6.43 34.76 -3.67
CA GLY A 373 7.43 35.36 -2.80
C GLY A 373 8.64 34.46 -2.45
N VAL A 374 8.62 33.18 -2.82
CA VAL A 374 9.74 32.25 -2.63
C VAL A 374 10.65 32.28 -3.88
N PRO A 375 11.97 32.51 -3.73
CA PRO A 375 12.92 32.40 -4.84
C PRO A 375 13.05 30.96 -5.37
N VAL A 376 13.03 30.81 -6.70
CA VAL A 376 13.15 29.54 -7.40
C VAL A 376 14.18 29.65 -8.54
N HIS A 377 15.19 28.78 -8.48
CA HIS A 377 16.29 28.68 -9.43
C HIS A 377 16.17 27.43 -10.29
N SER A 378 16.50 27.52 -11.57
CA SER A 378 16.33 26.42 -12.53
C SER A 378 17.62 26.14 -13.29
N VAL A 379 18.18 24.95 -13.09
CA VAL A 379 19.38 24.47 -13.78
C VAL A 379 18.97 23.54 -14.92
N ARG A 380 19.54 23.76 -16.11
CA ARG A 380 19.40 22.90 -17.29
C ARG A 380 20.76 22.34 -17.65
N LEU A 381 21.01 21.08 -17.30
CA LEU A 381 22.34 20.46 -17.44
C LEU A 381 22.25 19.04 -18.02
N ARG A 382 23.06 18.78 -19.05
CA ARG A 382 23.12 17.46 -19.69
C ARG A 382 23.61 16.42 -18.69
N GLY A 383 22.94 15.26 -18.65
CA GLY A 383 23.23 14.16 -17.72
C GLY A 383 22.29 14.11 -16.51
N LEU A 384 21.53 15.19 -16.25
CA LEU A 384 20.49 15.20 -15.22
C LEU A 384 19.16 14.65 -15.76
N VAL A 385 18.28 14.21 -14.87
CA VAL A 385 16.90 13.80 -15.20
C VAL A 385 15.93 14.78 -14.55
N ALA A 386 15.69 14.64 -13.25
CA ALA A 386 14.83 15.55 -12.47
C ALA A 386 15.26 15.56 -10.99
N HIS A 387 15.66 16.72 -10.51
CA HIS A 387 16.22 16.91 -9.18
C HIS A 387 15.69 18.21 -8.56
N GLN A 388 15.56 18.24 -7.25
CA GLN A 388 15.18 19.46 -6.53
C GLN A 388 15.78 19.48 -5.13
N GLU A 389 16.22 20.66 -4.72
CA GLU A 389 16.63 21.01 -3.37
C GLU A 389 15.73 22.12 -2.84
N VAL A 390 15.35 21.99 -1.57
CA VAL A 390 14.78 23.09 -0.79
C VAL A 390 15.80 23.44 0.30
N LEU A 391 16.24 24.69 0.28
CA LEU A 391 17.17 25.25 1.26
C LEU A 391 16.35 26.07 2.26
N LEU A 392 16.45 25.74 3.54
CA LEU A 392 15.80 26.49 4.62
C LEU A 392 16.86 26.99 5.60
N GLY A 393 16.97 28.31 5.73
CA GLY A 393 18.03 28.98 6.48
C GLY A 393 17.53 29.65 7.76
N GLY A 394 18.26 29.45 8.85
CA GLY A 394 18.05 30.07 10.15
C GLY A 394 19.35 30.61 10.73
N ALA A 395 19.28 31.33 11.85
CA ALA A 395 20.47 31.88 12.49
C ALA A 395 21.42 30.76 12.96
N GLY A 396 22.55 30.58 12.27
CA GLY A 396 23.57 29.59 12.62
C GLY A 396 23.29 28.16 12.15
N GLU A 397 22.24 27.93 11.36
CA GLU A 397 21.88 26.60 10.84
C GLU A 397 21.25 26.66 9.45
N MET A 398 21.25 25.52 8.78
CA MET A 398 20.54 25.32 7.51
C MET A 398 20.03 23.88 7.42
N LEU A 399 18.78 23.73 7.00
CA LEU A 399 18.21 22.45 6.60
C LEU A 399 18.15 22.38 5.08
N THR A 400 18.60 21.26 4.52
CA THR A 400 18.45 20.95 3.08
C THR A 400 17.62 19.70 2.93
N ILE A 401 16.58 19.78 2.09
CA ILE A 401 15.76 18.63 1.71
C ILE A 401 15.91 18.44 0.21
N ARG A 402 16.50 17.31 -0.19
CA ARG A 402 16.82 17.01 -1.59
C ARG A 402 16.08 15.77 -2.06
N HIS A 403 15.57 15.84 -3.29
CA HIS A 403 15.07 14.69 -4.04
C HIS A 403 15.79 14.56 -5.38
N ASP A 404 16.21 13.33 -5.68
CA ASP A 404 16.84 12.94 -6.93
C ASP A 404 16.06 11.83 -7.61
N SER A 405 15.60 12.07 -8.83
CA SER A 405 15.06 11.03 -9.71
C SER A 405 16.10 10.68 -10.76
N PHE A 406 16.73 9.52 -10.62
CA PHE A 406 17.75 9.05 -11.58
C PHE A 406 17.16 8.38 -12.81
N ASP A 407 15.94 7.87 -12.71
CA ASP A 407 15.26 7.10 -13.76
C ASP A 407 13.74 7.21 -13.63
N ARG A 408 12.99 6.92 -14.70
CA ARG A 408 11.51 6.92 -14.70
C ARG A 408 10.91 5.83 -13.81
N ALA A 409 11.66 4.78 -13.49
CA ALA A 409 11.27 3.76 -12.53
C ALA A 409 10.89 4.38 -11.16
N SER A 410 11.40 5.57 -10.82
CA SER A 410 11.08 6.29 -9.58
C SER A 410 9.59 6.65 -9.44
N PHE A 411 8.85 6.75 -10.56
CA PHE A 411 7.42 7.06 -10.58
C PHE A 411 6.55 5.83 -10.32
N MET A 412 7.07 4.63 -10.63
CA MET A 412 6.26 3.40 -10.64
C MET A 412 5.69 3.03 -9.27
N PRO A 413 6.44 3.14 -8.15
CA PRO A 413 5.86 2.89 -6.82
C PRO A 413 4.63 3.75 -6.53
N GLY A 414 4.64 5.02 -6.96
CA GLY A 414 3.48 5.91 -6.79
C GLY A 414 2.31 5.52 -7.68
N VAL A 415 2.56 5.16 -8.94
CA VAL A 415 1.50 4.68 -9.85
C VAL A 415 0.84 3.43 -9.27
N LEU A 416 1.64 2.44 -8.83
CA LEU A 416 1.13 1.22 -8.23
C LEU A 416 0.37 1.49 -6.92
N ALA A 417 0.81 2.45 -6.10
CA ALA A 417 0.06 2.87 -4.92
C ALA A 417 -1.30 3.48 -5.30
N GLY A 418 -1.35 4.28 -6.37
CA GLY A 418 -2.58 4.78 -6.98
C GLY A 418 -3.52 3.65 -7.39
N VAL A 419 -3.02 2.69 -8.18
CA VAL A 419 -3.80 1.55 -8.68
C VAL A 419 -4.37 0.71 -7.54
N ARG A 420 -3.59 0.44 -6.49
CA ARG A 420 -4.06 -0.39 -5.35
C ARG A 420 -5.19 0.25 -4.55
N ARG A 421 -5.21 1.58 -4.46
CA ARG A 421 -6.08 2.29 -3.50
C ARG A 421 -7.14 3.17 -4.15
N VAL A 422 -7.17 3.27 -5.49
CA VAL A 422 -8.11 4.17 -6.16
C VAL A 422 -9.57 3.81 -5.89
N ALA A 423 -9.87 2.53 -5.71
CA ALA A 423 -11.20 2.06 -5.32
C ALA A 423 -11.61 2.57 -3.91
N ASP A 424 -10.66 2.80 -3.01
CA ASP A 424 -10.92 3.31 -1.65
C ASP A 424 -11.21 4.83 -1.64
N HIS A 425 -11.06 5.50 -2.79
CA HIS A 425 -11.17 6.95 -2.92
C HIS A 425 -12.17 7.32 -4.04
N PRO A 426 -13.48 7.11 -3.82
CA PRO A 426 -14.51 7.43 -4.81
C PRO A 426 -14.53 8.92 -5.16
N GLY A 427 -14.83 9.22 -6.42
CA GLY A 427 -14.79 10.58 -6.96
C GLY A 427 -13.40 11.01 -7.40
N LEU A 428 -13.19 12.33 -7.51
CA LEU A 428 -11.95 12.90 -8.01
C LEU A 428 -10.98 13.21 -6.87
N THR A 429 -9.78 12.63 -6.93
CA THR A 429 -8.63 13.01 -6.10
C THR A 429 -7.55 13.65 -6.97
N VAL A 430 -7.06 14.83 -6.57
CA VAL A 430 -5.94 15.52 -7.22
C VAL A 430 -4.72 15.48 -6.30
N GLY A 431 -3.62 14.89 -6.79
CA GLY A 431 -2.41 14.64 -6.01
C GLY A 431 -2.40 13.27 -5.32
N LEU A 432 -1.19 12.78 -5.03
CA LEU A 432 -0.97 11.45 -4.46
C LEU A 432 -0.88 11.47 -2.93
N GLU A 433 -0.85 12.64 -2.30
CA GLU A 433 -0.61 12.82 -0.86
C GLU A 433 -1.60 12.02 0.00
N ARG A 434 -2.89 12.04 -0.36
CA ARG A 434 -3.95 11.32 0.35
C ARG A 434 -3.76 9.80 0.30
N TYR A 435 -3.23 9.29 -0.81
CA TYR A 435 -2.97 7.86 -1.01
C TYR A 435 -1.78 7.37 -0.18
N LEU A 436 -0.86 8.30 0.12
CA LEU A 436 0.31 8.08 0.97
C LEU A 436 0.05 8.39 2.46
N GLY A 437 -1.13 8.90 2.83
CA GLY A 437 -1.49 9.23 4.21
C GLY A 437 -0.75 10.46 4.77
N ILE A 438 -0.31 11.37 3.90
CA ILE A 438 0.47 12.57 4.27
C ILE A 438 -0.19 13.90 3.88
N GLY A 439 -1.40 13.83 3.30
CA GLY A 439 -2.17 14.98 2.80
C GLY A 439 -3.32 15.38 3.70
#